data_AF-A0A4R5XEU3-F1
#
_entry.id   AF-A0A4R5XEU3-F1
#
_cell.length_a   1.000
_cell.length_b   1.000
_cell.length_c   1.000
_cell.angle_alpha   90.00
_cell.angle_beta   90.00
_cell.angle_gamma   90.00
#
_symmetry.space_group_name_H-M   'P 1'
#
loop_
_entity.id
_entity.type
_entity.pdbx_description
1 polymer ?
#
loop_
_entity_poly.entity_id
_entity_poly.type
_entity_poly.pdbx_seq_one_letter_code
_entity_poly.pdbx_strand_id
1 'polypeptide(L)'
;MSKGEHSNAEQGTPTPTREHILRECKRYSAHRHILREASRDIHIPTILGTKKGIAALSDFLQDSGAFTKTGYPRAPRKPPEPYIEADIPDEETIENEEEEEEREREVEEEAGEAVRIHDRTRGDDEETENAQ
;
A
#
# COMPACT_ATOMS: atom_id res chain seq x y z
N MET A 1 32.72 -1.10 45.03
CA MET A 1 31.27 -1.31 44.79
C MET A 1 30.70 0.02 44.34
N SER A 2 30.60 0.21 43.02
CA SER A 2 30.13 1.46 42.42
C SER A 2 28.61 1.56 42.61
N LYS A 3 28.12 2.67 43.14
CA LYS A 3 26.68 2.91 43.25
C LYS A 3 26.13 3.15 41.85
N GLY A 4 25.18 2.31 41.47
CA GLY A 4 24.48 2.39 40.19
C GLY A 4 23.90 3.79 39.97
N GLU A 5 24.14 4.27 38.76
CA GLU A 5 23.69 5.54 38.25
C GLU A 5 22.16 5.60 38.33
N HIS A 6 21.64 6.62 39.00
CA HIS A 6 20.24 6.98 38.87
C HIS A 6 20.03 7.46 37.44
N SER A 7 19.50 6.60 36.58
CA SER A 7 18.97 6.98 35.27
C SER A 7 17.87 8.01 35.51
N ASN A 8 18.23 9.29 35.45
CA ASN A 8 17.31 10.41 35.48
C ASN A 8 16.49 10.33 34.19
N ALA A 9 15.31 9.72 34.28
CA ALA A 9 14.35 9.67 33.19
C ALA A 9 14.14 11.09 32.65
N GLU A 10 14.42 11.25 31.36
CA GLU A 10 14.39 12.50 30.62
C GLU A 10 13.08 13.24 30.87
N GLN A 11 13.21 14.47 31.36
CA GLN A 11 12.09 15.32 31.75
C GLN A 11 11.23 15.65 30.54
N GLY A 12 9.94 15.30 30.63
CA GLY A 12 8.95 15.51 29.58
C GLY A 12 8.84 16.97 29.15
N THR A 13 9.15 17.25 27.89
CA THR A 13 8.81 18.54 27.29
C THR A 13 7.29 18.70 27.31
N PRO A 14 6.75 19.85 27.76
CA PRO A 14 5.30 20.06 27.77
C PRO A 14 4.73 19.85 26.37
N THR A 15 3.70 19.02 26.28
CA THR A 15 3.04 18.75 24.99
C THR A 15 2.42 20.06 24.48
N PRO A 16 2.69 20.45 23.22
CA PRO A 16 2.19 21.71 22.71
C PRO A 16 0.66 21.70 22.67
N THR A 17 0.04 22.70 23.31
CA THR A 17 -1.41 22.88 23.30
C THR A 17 -1.88 23.36 21.93
N ARG A 18 -3.18 23.23 21.63
CA ARG A 18 -3.77 23.79 20.40
C ARG A 18 -3.52 25.29 20.30
N GLU A 19 -3.66 26.01 21.40
CA GLU A 19 -3.38 27.44 21.46
C GLU A 19 -1.91 27.75 21.14
N HIS A 20 -0.97 27.00 21.73
CA HIS A 20 0.44 27.13 21.40
C HIS A 20 0.70 26.90 19.90
N ILE A 21 0.13 25.83 19.33
CA ILE A 21 0.27 25.48 17.90
C ILE A 21 -0.18 26.65 17.01
N LEU A 22 -1.29 27.29 17.34
CA LEU A 22 -1.87 28.38 16.55
C LEU A 22 -1.15 29.73 16.77
N ARG A 23 -0.74 30.06 17.99
CA ARG A 23 -0.24 31.40 18.36
C ARG A 23 1.27 31.51 18.39
N GLU A 24 1.97 30.47 18.84
CA GLU A 24 3.34 30.56 19.35
C GLU A 24 4.33 29.61 18.68
N CYS A 25 3.86 28.44 18.23
CA CYS A 25 4.70 27.35 17.76
C CYS A 25 5.55 27.78 16.57
N LYS A 26 6.87 27.88 16.79
CA LYS A 26 7.83 28.40 15.80
C LYS A 26 7.76 27.66 14.47
N ARG A 27 7.50 26.34 14.53
CA ARG A 27 7.33 25.47 13.36
C ARG A 27 6.34 26.01 12.34
N TYR A 28 5.23 26.59 12.79
CA TYR A 28 4.15 27.07 11.91
C TYR A 28 4.12 28.60 11.79
N SER A 29 5.18 29.29 12.22
CA SER A 29 5.26 30.76 12.20
C SER A 29 5.05 31.36 10.80
N ALA A 30 5.59 30.72 9.76
CA ALA A 30 5.46 31.15 8.37
C ALA A 30 3.99 31.24 7.90
N HIS A 31 3.11 30.38 8.43
CA HIS A 31 1.70 30.30 8.01
C HIS A 31 0.76 31.12 8.90
N ARG A 32 1.24 31.73 10.00
CA ARG A 32 0.35 32.46 10.94
C ARG A 32 -0.32 33.69 10.32
N HIS A 33 0.22 34.24 9.22
CA HIS A 33 -0.40 35.36 8.52
C HIS A 33 -1.84 35.03 8.09
N ILE A 34 -2.11 33.79 7.70
CA ILE A 34 -3.45 33.28 7.35
C ILE A 34 -4.44 33.49 8.50
N LEU A 35 -4.07 33.09 9.72
CA LEU A 35 -4.90 33.31 10.90
C LEU A 35 -5.07 34.80 11.24
N ARG A 36 -4.04 35.62 10.98
CA ARG A 36 -4.06 37.06 11.26
C ARG A 36 -5.02 37.83 10.36
N GLU A 37 -5.33 37.33 9.17
CA GLU A 37 -6.36 37.91 8.31
C GLU A 37 -7.75 37.85 8.94
N ALA A 38 -8.03 36.77 9.70
CA ALA A 38 -9.27 36.64 10.45
C ALA A 38 -9.23 37.33 11.82
N SER A 39 -8.12 37.24 12.54
CA SER A 39 -7.92 37.87 13.85
C SER A 39 -6.46 38.27 14.03
N ARG A 40 -6.18 39.58 14.01
CA ARG A 40 -4.80 40.13 14.04
C ARG A 40 -3.93 39.56 15.16
N ASP A 41 -4.53 39.33 16.34
CA ASP A 41 -3.85 38.82 17.54
C ASP A 41 -4.08 37.32 17.76
N ILE A 42 -4.70 36.63 16.79
CA ILE A 42 -5.05 35.20 16.81
C ILE A 42 -5.87 34.88 18.06
N HIS A 43 -6.96 35.63 18.27
CA HIS A 43 -7.87 35.40 19.38
C HIS A 43 -8.68 34.13 19.14
N ILE A 44 -8.42 33.08 19.93
CA ILE A 44 -8.99 31.73 19.73
C ILE A 44 -10.53 31.74 19.62
N PRO A 45 -11.28 32.44 20.48
CA PRO A 45 -12.74 32.56 20.32
C PRO A 45 -13.17 33.16 18.98
N THR A 46 -12.44 34.13 18.42
CA THR A 46 -12.75 34.69 17.09
C THR A 46 -12.44 33.68 15.98
N ILE A 47 -11.31 32.99 16.06
CA ILE A 47 -10.91 31.98 15.08
C ILE A 47 -11.92 30.83 15.05
N LEU A 48 -12.38 30.36 16.21
CA LEU A 48 -13.31 29.23 16.28
C LEU A 48 -14.79 29.62 16.22
N GLY A 49 -15.12 30.88 16.53
CA GLY A 49 -16.50 31.37 16.67
C GLY A 49 -17.04 32.12 15.46
N THR A 50 -16.23 32.35 14.41
CA THR A 50 -16.65 33.10 13.23
C THR A 50 -16.43 32.29 11.95
N LYS A 51 -17.29 32.50 10.93
CA LYS A 51 -17.11 31.86 9.62
C LYS A 51 -15.76 32.18 8.99
N LYS A 52 -15.34 33.45 9.08
CA LYS A 52 -14.03 33.90 8.60
C LYS A 52 -12.88 33.22 9.35
N GLY A 53 -12.99 33.12 10.67
CA GLY A 53 -12.00 32.44 11.51
C GLY A 53 -11.87 30.96 11.17
N ILE A 54 -12.99 30.25 10.99
CA ILE A 54 -13.00 28.83 10.65
C ILE A 54 -12.39 28.60 9.26
N ALA A 55 -12.72 29.44 8.28
CA ALA A 55 -12.13 29.38 6.94
C ALA A 55 -10.61 29.57 7.01
N ALA A 56 -10.14 30.64 7.67
CA ALA A 56 -8.72 30.89 7.86
C ALA A 56 -8.01 29.76 8.63
N LEU A 57 -8.69 29.14 9.61
CA LEU A 57 -8.16 27.98 10.31
C LEU A 57 -8.01 26.79 9.37
N SER A 58 -9.00 26.51 8.52
CA SER A 58 -8.93 25.45 7.52
C SER A 58 -7.72 25.64 6.60
N ASP A 59 -7.56 26.84 6.05
CA ASP A 59 -6.45 27.19 5.15
C ASP A 59 -5.10 27.07 5.87
N PHE A 60 -5.01 27.57 7.11
CA PHE A 60 -3.82 27.40 7.94
C PHE A 60 -3.46 25.93 8.15
N LEU A 61 -4.44 25.07 8.46
CA LEU A 61 -4.18 23.64 8.69
C LEU A 61 -3.73 22.92 7.41
N GLN A 62 -4.31 23.29 6.27
CA GLN A 62 -3.95 22.74 4.97
C GLN A 62 -2.51 23.10 4.59
N ASP A 63 -2.12 24.37 4.74
CA ASP A 63 -0.82 24.87 4.29
C ASP A 63 0.31 24.61 5.29
N SER A 64 0.01 24.59 6.59
CA SER A 64 1.02 24.35 7.62
C SER A 64 1.22 22.86 7.93
N GLY A 65 0.21 22.02 7.67
CA GLY A 65 0.21 20.63 8.11
C GLY A 65 0.11 20.46 9.62
N ALA A 66 -0.30 21.50 10.36
CA ALA A 66 -0.55 21.39 11.79
C ALA A 66 -1.57 20.28 12.09
N PHE A 67 -1.37 19.57 13.21
CA PHE A 67 -2.15 18.39 13.62
C PHE A 67 -2.07 17.16 12.70
N THR A 68 -1.24 17.17 11.66
CA THR A 68 -0.90 15.92 10.95
C THR A 68 0.12 15.11 11.74
N LYS A 69 0.18 13.79 11.49
CA LYS A 69 1.16 12.90 12.13
C LYS A 69 2.61 13.33 11.88
N THR A 70 2.88 13.90 10.71
CA THR A 70 4.23 14.31 10.29
C THR A 70 4.51 15.79 10.58
N GLY A 71 3.46 16.60 10.78
CA GLY A 71 3.52 18.06 10.89
C GLY A 71 3.86 18.77 9.57
N TYR A 72 3.53 18.14 8.44
CA TYR A 72 3.68 18.68 7.08
C TYR A 72 2.35 18.60 6.33
N PRO A 73 2.11 19.45 5.32
CA PRO A 73 0.89 19.42 4.52
C PRO A 73 0.59 18.02 4.01
N ARG A 74 -0.69 17.64 4.02
CA ARG A 74 -1.11 16.35 3.48
C ARG A 74 -0.98 16.39 1.96
N ALA A 75 -0.50 15.29 1.39
CA ALA A 75 -0.61 15.09 -0.04
C ALA A 75 -2.10 15.16 -0.46
N PRO A 76 -2.38 15.59 -1.71
CA PRO A 76 -3.74 15.55 -2.25
C PRO A 76 -4.34 14.17 -2.04
N ARG A 77 -5.59 14.11 -1.55
CA ARG A 77 -6.29 12.82 -1.45
C ARG A 77 -6.48 12.31 -2.88
N LYS A 78 -5.88 11.17 -3.20
CA LYS A 78 -6.34 10.40 -4.36
C LYS A 78 -7.73 9.86 -4.03
N PRO A 79 -8.72 9.99 -4.93
CA PRO A 79 -9.95 9.24 -4.82
C PRO A 79 -9.62 7.76 -4.63
N PRO A 80 -10.43 6.99 -3.88
CA PRO A 80 -10.31 5.54 -3.94
C PRO A 80 -10.45 5.12 -5.41
N GLU A 81 -9.68 4.12 -5.82
CA GLU A 81 -9.89 3.52 -7.13
C GLU A 81 -11.33 2.99 -7.20
N PRO A 82 -12.03 3.16 -8.34
CA PRO A 82 -13.36 2.60 -8.51
C PRO A 82 -13.31 1.10 -8.22
N TYR A 83 -14.23 0.62 -7.40
CA TYR A 83 -14.42 -0.82 -7.26
C TYR A 83 -15.02 -1.33 -8.57
N ILE A 84 -14.22 -2.08 -9.32
CA ILE A 84 -14.70 -2.88 -10.44
C ILE A 84 -15.01 -4.26 -9.83
N GLU A 85 -16.27 -4.67 -9.91
CA GLU A 85 -16.64 -6.04 -9.58
C GLU A 85 -15.89 -6.94 -10.57
N ALA A 86 -15.03 -7.82 -10.06
CA ALA A 86 -14.36 -8.78 -10.91
C ALA A 86 -15.44 -9.70 -11.48
N ASP A 87 -15.45 -9.89 -12.80
CA ASP A 87 -16.19 -10.98 -13.43
C ASP A 87 -15.48 -12.28 -13.02
N ILE A 88 -15.76 -12.75 -11.80
CA ILE A 88 -15.34 -14.06 -11.34
C ILE A 88 -16.22 -15.05 -12.10
N PRO A 89 -15.63 -15.94 -12.95
CA PRO A 89 -16.41 -16.95 -13.63
C PRO A 89 -17.19 -17.76 -12.60
N ASP A 90 -18.45 -18.04 -12.91
CA ASP A 90 -19.26 -18.91 -12.06
C ASP A 90 -18.71 -20.34 -12.10
N GLU A 91 -19.12 -21.16 -11.12
CA GLU A 91 -18.67 -22.54 -11.01
C GLU A 91 -18.97 -23.34 -12.28
N GLU A 92 -20.09 -23.04 -12.95
CA GLU A 92 -20.49 -23.67 -14.21
C GLU A 92 -19.52 -23.34 -15.37
N THR A 93 -19.05 -22.09 -15.48
CA THR A 93 -18.07 -21.71 -16.51
C THR A 93 -16.70 -22.35 -16.26
N ILE A 94 -16.29 -22.51 -15.00
CA ILE A 94 -15.04 -23.21 -14.65
C ILE A 94 -15.12 -24.69 -15.00
N GLU A 95 -16.21 -25.36 -14.62
CA GLU A 95 -16.41 -26.79 -14.92
C GLU A 95 -16.41 -27.08 -16.43
N ASN A 96 -17.04 -26.21 -17.22
CA ASN A 96 -17.08 -26.35 -18.67
C ASN A 96 -15.69 -26.20 -19.33
N GLU A 97 -14.87 -25.26 -18.85
CA GLU A 97 -13.50 -25.06 -19.33
C GLU A 97 -12.60 -26.26 -18.97
N GLU A 98 -12.73 -26.80 -17.76
CA GLU A 98 -11.98 -27.99 -17.33
C GLU A 98 -12.35 -29.24 -18.14
N GLU A 99 -13.64 -29.46 -18.43
CA GLU A 99 -14.09 -30.57 -19.28
C GLU A 99 -13.62 -30.45 -20.73
N GLU A 100 -13.53 -29.23 -21.27
CA GLU A 100 -13.00 -29.00 -22.62
C GLU A 100 -11.51 -29.29 -22.68
N GLU A 101 -10.73 -28.84 -21.69
CA GLU A 101 -9.31 -29.15 -21.60
C GLU A 101 -9.01 -30.65 -21.44
N GLU A 102 -9.82 -31.40 -20.67
CA GLU A 102 -9.65 -32.86 -20.55
C GLU A 102 -9.89 -33.56 -21.88
N ARG A 103 -10.93 -33.17 -22.63
CA ARG A 103 -11.22 -33.72 -23.95
C ARG A 103 -10.09 -33.45 -24.95
N GLU A 104 -9.47 -32.29 -24.91
CA GLU A 104 -8.33 -31.97 -25.79
C GLU A 104 -7.11 -32.84 -25.48
N ARG A 105 -6.82 -33.11 -24.20
CA ARG A 105 -5.70 -33.98 -23.78
C ARG A 105 -5.90 -35.43 -24.20
N GLU A 106 -7.12 -35.94 -24.16
CA GLU A 106 -7.45 -37.32 -24.60
C GLU A 106 -7.20 -37.50 -26.11
N VAL A 107 -7.54 -36.49 -26.93
CA VAL A 107 -7.31 -36.51 -28.39
C VAL A 107 -5.82 -36.50 -28.73
N GLU A 108 -4.99 -35.80 -27.94
CA GLU A 108 -3.54 -35.78 -28.13
C GLU A 108 -2.86 -37.10 -27.73
N GLU A 109 -3.33 -37.80 -26.69
CA GLU A 109 -2.82 -39.12 -26.31
C GLU A 109 -3.12 -40.19 -27.38
N GLU A 110 -4.33 -40.18 -27.96
CA GLU A 110 -4.71 -41.13 -29.02
C GLU A 110 -3.83 -40.98 -30.28
N ALA A 111 -3.49 -39.74 -30.64
CA ALA A 111 -2.60 -39.46 -31.76
C ALA A 111 -1.13 -39.92 -31.51
N GLY A 112 -0.69 -39.93 -30.25
CA GLY A 112 0.66 -40.35 -29.84
C GLY A 112 0.90 -41.86 -29.88
N GLU A 113 -0.15 -42.68 -29.81
CA GLU A 113 -0.04 -44.15 -29.81
C GLU A 113 0.16 -44.73 -31.23
N ALA A 114 -0.43 -44.11 -32.26
CA ALA A 114 -0.33 -44.55 -33.66
C ALA A 114 1.09 -44.47 -34.26
N VAL A 115 2.01 -43.70 -33.64
CA VAL A 115 3.38 -43.47 -34.16
C VAL A 115 4.36 -44.61 -33.80
N ARG A 116 4.07 -45.47 -32.81
CA ARG A 116 5.05 -46.39 -32.21
C ARG A 116 5.18 -47.78 -32.87
N ILE A 117 4.43 -48.09 -33.93
CA ILE A 117 4.37 -49.45 -34.50
C ILE A 117 5.42 -49.70 -35.62
N HIS A 118 6.09 -48.66 -36.14
CA HIS A 118 6.93 -48.81 -37.33
C HIS A 118 8.42 -49.18 -37.11
N ASP A 119 8.91 -49.27 -35.87
CA ASP A 119 10.37 -49.36 -35.57
C ASP A 119 10.76 -50.64 -34.80
N ARG A 120 10.32 -51.82 -35.25
CA ARG A 120 10.77 -53.11 -34.66
C ARG A 120 10.90 -54.24 -35.69
N THR A 121 11.71 -54.06 -36.73
CA THR A 121 12.40 -55.21 -37.32
C THR A 121 13.75 -54.77 -37.87
N ARG A 122 14.84 -55.18 -37.22
CA ARG A 122 16.11 -55.66 -37.82
C ARG A 122 17.32 -55.36 -36.92
N GLY A 123 17.94 -56.43 -36.40
CA GLY A 123 19.35 -56.44 -36.05
C GLY A 123 19.68 -57.20 -34.78
N ASP A 124 20.00 -58.50 -34.91
CA ASP A 124 20.84 -59.23 -33.96
C ASP A 124 21.65 -60.25 -34.78
N ASP A 125 22.88 -59.89 -35.13
CA ASP A 125 23.95 -60.81 -35.55
C ASP A 125 25.28 -60.08 -35.25
N GLU A 126 26.04 -60.54 -34.25
CA GLU A 126 27.51 -60.66 -34.23
C GLU A 126 28.00 -60.96 -32.78
N GLU A 127 28.23 -62.24 -32.50
CA GLU A 127 28.96 -62.72 -31.32
C GLU A 127 30.43 -62.95 -31.74
N THR A 128 31.35 -62.13 -31.22
CA THR A 128 32.79 -62.27 -31.50
C THR A 128 33.45 -63.23 -30.51
N GLU A 129 34.03 -64.31 -31.03
CA GLU A 129 34.92 -65.26 -30.33
C GLU A 129 36.17 -64.55 -29.77
N ASN A 130 36.55 -64.88 -28.53
CA ASN A 130 37.83 -64.44 -27.95
C ASN A 130 38.67 -65.67 -27.56
N ALA A 131 39.87 -65.73 -28.13
CA ALA A 131 40.82 -66.82 -28.03
C ALA A 131 41.61 -66.82 -26.72
N GLN A 132 41.91 -68.01 -26.20
CA GLN A 132 43.15 -68.31 -25.47
C GLN A 132 43.61 -69.73 -25.78
#